data_AF-A0AAN9K2Q1-F1
#
_entry.id   AF-A0AAN9K2Q1-F1
#
_cell.length_a   1.000
_cell.length_b   1.000
_cell.length_c   1.000
_cell.angle_alpha   90.00
_cell.angle_beta   90.00
_cell.angle_gamma   90.00
#
_symmetry.space_group_name_H-M   'P 1'
#
loop_
_entity.id
_entity.type
_entity.pdbx_description
1 polymer ?
#
loop_
_entity_poly.entity_id
_entity_poly.type
_entity_poly.pdbx_seq_one_letter_code
_entity_poly.pdbx_strand_id
1 'polypeptide(L)'
;MWLYFSEKEKFNEFGSESSLVWHETNIPYAVWGPDSARTLSLKYHPTESLKHNGSLYDHVFLTHSGYSPNPSDPEYQPQAVFGRTHYKKKSLLGSLPDSSEAEVTSKFHFDQSKVKSEIRLKGVLWL
;
A
#
# COMPACT_ATOMS: atom_id res chain seq x y z
N MET A 1 -11.99 7.18 5.46
CA MET A 1 -11.13 6.39 4.57
C MET A 1 -10.00 5.84 5.39
N TRP A 2 -9.75 4.54 5.25
CA TRP A 2 -8.65 3.84 5.88
C TRP A 2 -7.81 3.20 4.80
N LEU A 3 -6.50 3.30 4.92
CA LEU A 3 -5.53 2.57 4.11
C LEU A 3 -4.68 1.72 5.02
N TYR A 4 -4.75 0.40 4.81
CA TYR A 4 -3.93 -0.56 5.52
C TYR A 4 -2.93 -1.21 4.59
N PHE A 5 -1.72 -1.47 5.10
CA PHE A 5 -0.75 -2.34 4.44
C PHE A 5 -0.69 -3.67 5.16
N SER A 6 -0.73 -4.75 4.37
CA SER A 6 -0.57 -6.10 4.87
C SER A 6 0.11 -6.97 3.84
N GLU A 7 0.79 -8.01 4.29
CA GLU A 7 1.34 -9.06 3.41
C GLU A 7 0.30 -10.14 3.09
N LYS A 8 -0.92 -10.00 3.62
CA LYS A 8 -2.04 -10.91 3.41
C LYS A 8 -2.97 -10.36 2.33
N GLU A 9 -3.35 -11.20 1.38
CA GLU A 9 -4.32 -10.83 0.36
C GLU A 9 -5.71 -10.52 0.96
N LYS A 10 -6.11 -11.29 1.99
CA LYS A 10 -7.32 -11.05 2.75
C LYS A 10 -6.98 -10.30 4.03
N PHE A 11 -7.56 -9.11 4.18
CA PHE A 11 -7.32 -8.26 5.34
C PHE A 11 -8.28 -8.58 6.48
N ASN A 12 -7.74 -8.73 7.69
CA ASN A 12 -8.50 -8.96 8.91
C ASN A 12 -7.92 -8.26 10.15
N GLU A 13 -6.95 -7.36 9.96
CA GLU A 13 -6.18 -6.75 11.06
C GLU A 13 -6.61 -5.31 11.34
N PHE A 14 -7.92 -5.06 11.43
CA PHE A 14 -8.47 -3.71 11.58
C PHE A 14 -8.08 -3.00 12.89
N GLY A 15 -7.72 -3.75 13.94
CA GLY A 15 -7.25 -3.21 15.22
C GLY A 15 -5.73 -3.03 15.33
N SER A 16 -4.99 -3.34 14.26
CA SER A 16 -3.53 -3.23 14.24
C SER A 16 -3.10 -1.82 13.83
N GLU A 17 -2.59 -1.05 14.79
CA GLU A 17 -2.03 0.29 14.51
C GLU A 17 -0.85 0.22 13.55
N SER A 18 -0.06 -0.85 13.57
CA SER A 18 1.07 -1.02 12.65
C SER A 18 0.65 -1.29 11.20
N SER A 19 -0.56 -1.78 10.99
CA SER A 19 -1.11 -2.05 9.66
C SER A 19 -1.82 -0.81 9.10
N LEU A 20 -2.31 0.10 9.95
CA LEU A 20 -2.98 1.34 9.54
C LEU A 20 -1.95 2.40 9.13
N VAL A 21 -1.98 2.76 7.85
CA VAL A 21 -1.01 3.67 7.25
C VAL A 21 -1.60 5.07 7.01
N TRP A 22 -2.90 5.13 6.77
CA TRP A 22 -3.61 6.40 6.62
C TRP A 22 -5.04 6.26 7.11
N HIS A 23 -5.48 7.22 7.90
CA HIS A 23 -6.87 7.42 8.23
C HIS A 23 -7.24 8.87 7.93
N GLU A 24 -8.29 9.06 7.14
CA GLU A 24 -8.79 10.36 6.73
C GLU A 24 -10.32 10.39 6.89
N THR A 25 -10.83 11.38 7.61
CA THR A 25 -12.26 11.54 7.90
C THR A 25 -12.85 12.73 7.13
N ASN A 26 -14.18 12.80 7.03
CA ASN A 26 -14.88 13.94 6.44
C ASN A 26 -14.44 14.24 4.99
N ILE A 27 -14.18 13.17 4.22
CA ILE A 27 -13.81 13.32 2.81
C ILE A 27 -15.07 13.69 2.03
N PRO A 28 -15.09 14.83 1.32
CA PRO A 28 -16.22 15.20 0.50
C PRO A 28 -16.33 14.26 -0.71
N TYR A 29 -17.55 13.78 -0.99
CA TYR A 29 -17.84 12.93 -2.14
C TYR A 29 -18.04 13.75 -3.41
N ALA A 30 -17.72 13.16 -4.56
CA ALA A 30 -17.98 13.73 -5.88
C ALA A 30 -17.39 15.14 -6.10
N VAL A 31 -16.24 15.43 -5.50
CA VAL A 31 -15.48 16.64 -5.80
C VAL A 31 -14.65 16.38 -7.04
N TRP A 32 -14.95 17.08 -8.13
CA TRP A 32 -14.22 17.00 -9.38
C TRP A 32 -13.16 18.11 -9.40
N GLY A 33 -11.88 17.76 -9.52
CA GLY A 33 -10.80 18.75 -9.61
C GLY A 33 -9.45 18.23 -9.13
N PRO A 34 -8.42 19.09 -9.07
CA PRO A 34 -7.09 18.73 -8.56
C PRO A 34 -7.14 18.17 -7.13
N ASP A 35 -8.10 18.66 -6.34
CA ASP A 35 -8.35 18.26 -4.96
C ASP A 35 -9.22 16.99 -4.85
N SER A 36 -9.51 16.29 -5.95
CA SER A 36 -10.17 14.98 -5.89
C SER A 36 -9.17 13.86 -5.57
N ALA A 37 -7.90 14.05 -5.94
CA ALA A 37 -6.83 13.11 -5.68
C ALA A 37 -6.20 13.38 -4.30
N ARG A 38 -5.77 12.30 -3.66
CA ARG A 38 -5.08 12.34 -2.37
C ARG A 38 -3.77 11.58 -2.53
N THR A 39 -2.66 12.13 -2.05
CA THR A 39 -1.34 11.49 -2.19
C THR A 39 -0.64 11.44 -0.83
N LEU A 40 -0.16 10.26 -0.45
CA LEU A 40 0.65 10.04 0.75
C LEU A 40 2.01 9.47 0.36
N SER A 41 3.08 10.15 0.77
CA SER A 41 4.44 9.64 0.63
C SER A 41 4.97 9.20 1.98
N LEU A 42 5.33 7.92 2.11
CA LEU A 42 5.86 7.36 3.34
C LEU A 42 7.03 6.42 3.07
N LYS A 43 7.88 6.23 4.08
CA LYS A 43 8.97 5.25 4.03
C LYS A 43 8.49 3.98 4.68
N TYR A 44 8.43 2.90 3.90
CA TYR A 44 8.01 1.59 4.37
C TYR A 44 9.23 0.69 4.51
N HIS A 45 9.37 0.06 5.67
CA HIS A 45 10.44 -0.87 5.96
C HIS A 45 9.96 -2.31 5.69
N PRO A 46 10.38 -2.94 4.58
CA PRO A 46 9.91 -4.28 4.24
C PRO A 46 10.46 -5.30 5.23
N THR A 47 9.60 -6.24 5.63
CA THR A 47 9.97 -7.42 6.41
C THR A 47 10.89 -8.34 5.61
N GLU A 48 11.50 -9.32 6.27
CA GLU A 48 12.30 -10.34 5.58
C GLU A 48 11.45 -11.14 4.58
N SER A 49 10.23 -11.52 4.96
CA SER A 49 9.28 -12.20 4.08
C SER A 49 9.04 -11.44 2.77
N LEU A 50 8.84 -10.12 2.82
CA LEU A 50 8.73 -9.29 1.62
C LEU A 50 10.00 -9.25 0.76
N LYS A 51 11.18 -9.37 1.37
CA LYS A 51 12.44 -9.48 0.63
C LYS A 51 12.59 -10.85 -0.05
N HIS A 52 11.98 -11.89 0.50
CA HIS A 52 12.05 -13.26 -0.02
C HIS A 52 10.80 -13.62 -0.85
N ASN A 53 10.53 -12.85 -1.91
CA ASN A 53 9.38 -13.04 -2.81
C ASN A 53 8.00 -12.89 -2.15
N GLY A 54 7.93 -12.22 -0.99
CA GLY A 54 6.66 -11.83 -0.39
C GLY A 54 5.90 -10.81 -1.23
N SER A 55 4.62 -10.69 -0.93
CA SER A 55 3.70 -9.79 -1.61
C SER A 55 3.17 -8.77 -0.62
N LEU A 56 3.08 -7.51 -1.05
CA LEU A 56 2.50 -6.43 -0.25
C LEU A 56 1.16 -6.04 -0.86
N TYR A 57 0.15 -5.89 -0.01
CA TYR A 57 -1.19 -5.48 -0.40
C TYR A 57 -1.56 -4.17 0.29
N ASP A 58 -2.20 -3.30 -0.47
CA ASP A 58 -2.84 -2.10 0.04
C ASP A 58 -4.36 -2.28 0.05
N HIS A 59 -4.93 -2.26 1.25
CA HIS A 59 -6.37 -2.39 1.48
C HIS A 59 -6.93 -1.02 1.80
N VAL A 60 -7.75 -0.50 0.89
CA VAL A 60 -8.44 0.78 1.04
C VAL A 60 -9.88 0.48 1.44
N PHE A 61 -10.33 1.10 2.53
CA PHE A 61 -11.73 1.08 2.95
C PHE A 61 -12.27 2.51 2.99
N LEU A 62 -13.43 2.70 2.38
CA LEU A 62 -14.23 3.91 2.46
C LEU A 62 -15.50 3.55 3.22
N THR A 63 -15.87 4.37 4.19
CA THR A 63 -17.13 4.19 4.89
C THR A 63 -17.92 5.48 4.88
N HIS A 64 -19.23 5.37 5.00
CA HIS A 64 -20.07 6.51 5.33
C HIS A 64 -19.72 7.01 6.74
N SER A 65 -19.94 8.30 6.99
CA SER A 65 -19.69 8.91 8.29
C SER A 65 -20.42 8.18 9.41
N GLY A 66 -19.69 7.84 10.48
CA GLY A 66 -20.24 7.12 11.63
C GLY A 66 -20.29 5.59 11.48
N TYR A 67 -19.70 5.02 10.43
CA TYR A 67 -19.61 3.58 10.26
C TYR A 67 -18.15 3.10 10.28
N SER A 68 -17.91 1.98 10.95
CA SER A 68 -16.61 1.33 11.04
C SER A 68 -16.35 0.43 9.82
N PRO A 69 -15.12 0.36 9.27
CA PRO A 69 -14.77 -0.61 8.22
C PRO A 69 -14.56 -2.03 8.76
N ASN A 70 -14.50 -2.19 10.09
CA ASN A 70 -14.22 -3.46 10.75
C ASN A 70 -15.49 -4.30 10.91
N PRO A 71 -15.60 -5.49 10.30
CA PRO A 71 -16.79 -6.34 10.42
C PRO A 71 -17.15 -6.80 11.83
N SER A 72 -16.20 -6.74 12.77
CA SER A 72 -16.41 -7.11 14.18
C SER A 72 -16.94 -5.96 15.04
N ASP A 73 -17.02 -4.75 14.49
CA ASP A 73 -17.50 -3.56 15.18
C ASP A 73 -19.04 -3.53 15.19
N PRO A 74 -19.70 -3.18 16.32
CA PRO A 74 -21.16 -3.05 16.37
C PRO A 74 -21.71 -1.99 15.40
N GLU A 75 -20.90 -1.00 15.03
CA GLU A 75 -21.27 0.04 14.07
C GLU A 75 -20.98 -0.37 12.62
N TYR A 76 -20.57 -1.62 12.35
CA TYR A 76 -20.34 -2.08 11.00
C TYR A 76 -21.65 -2.31 10.23
N GLN A 77 -21.74 -1.72 9.04
CA GLN A 77 -22.79 -2.03 8.09
C GLN A 77 -22.19 -2.33 6.71
N PRO A 78 -22.37 -3.55 6.15
CA PRO A 78 -21.79 -3.94 4.86
C PRO A 78 -22.10 -2.98 3.71
N GLN A 79 -23.32 -2.43 3.70
CA GLN A 79 -23.80 -1.48 2.69
C GLN A 79 -23.22 -0.07 2.81
N ALA A 80 -22.64 0.26 3.97
CA ALA A 80 -22.03 1.56 4.25
C ALA A 80 -20.50 1.53 4.11
N VAL A 81 -19.94 0.38 3.69
CA VAL A 81 -18.50 0.14 3.58
C VAL A 81 -18.17 -0.31 2.17
N PHE A 82 -17.23 0.37 1.53
CA PHE A 82 -16.65 -0.03 0.26
C PHE A 82 -15.16 -0.31 0.43
N GLY A 83 -14.73 -1.51 0.06
CA GLY A 83 -13.34 -1.96 0.19
C GLY A 83 -12.72 -2.31 -1.14
N ARG A 84 -11.45 -1.96 -1.34
CA ARG A 84 -10.65 -2.41 -2.49
C ARG A 84 -9.26 -2.82 -2.04
N THR A 85 -8.80 -3.97 -2.52
CA THR A 85 -7.43 -4.44 -2.32
C THR A 85 -6.65 -4.26 -3.61
N HIS A 86 -5.47 -3.69 -3.51
CA HIS A 86 -4.50 -3.64 -4.60
C HIS A 86 -3.27 -4.48 -4.24
N TYR A 87 -2.69 -5.09 -5.27
CA TYR A 87 -1.53 -5.95 -5.15
C TYR A 87 -0.27 -5.20 -5.59
N LYS A 88 0.78 -5.25 -4.78
CA LYS A 88 2.09 -4.69 -5.10
C LYS A 88 3.16 -5.77 -4.96
N LYS A 89 3.58 -6.30 -6.12
CA LYS A 89 4.78 -7.15 -6.19
C LYS A 89 6.03 -6.30 -6.01
N LYS A 90 6.84 -6.62 -5.02
CA LYS A 90 8.26 -6.25 -5.02
C LYS A 90 9.03 -7.41 -5.64
N SER A 91 9.32 -7.34 -6.94
CA SER A 91 10.39 -8.18 -7.51
C SER A 91 11.71 -7.56 -7.06
N LEU A 92 12.46 -8.25 -6.19
CA LEU A 92 13.86 -7.90 -5.92
C LEU A 92 14.81 -8.47 -7.00
N LEU A 93 14.27 -9.07 -8.06
CA LEU A 93 15.03 -9.48 -9.24
C LEU A 93 14.87 -8.43 -10.34
N GLY A 94 15.88 -7.54 -10.43
CA GLY A 94 16.24 -6.76 -11.61
C GLY A 94 15.28 -5.66 -12.07
N SER A 95 15.48 -4.42 -11.61
CA SER A 95 15.43 -3.30 -12.55
C SER A 95 16.72 -3.33 -13.37
N LEU A 96 16.75 -4.18 -14.40
CA LEU A 96 17.73 -4.05 -15.47
C LEU A 96 17.43 -2.72 -16.18
N PRO A 97 18.40 -1.79 -16.32
CA PRO A 97 18.30 -0.79 -17.37
C PRO A 97 18.22 -1.55 -18.69
N ASP A 98 17.22 -1.21 -19.49
CA ASP A 98 17.08 -1.68 -20.86
C ASP A 98 18.34 -1.26 -21.63
N SER A 99 19.27 -2.19 -21.85
CA SER A 99 20.24 -2.18 -22.94
C SER A 99 21.08 -3.47 -22.90
N SER A 100 20.75 -4.44 -23.76
CA SER A 100 21.78 -5.09 -24.57
C SER A 100 22.24 -4.05 -25.60
N GLU A 101 23.52 -3.70 -25.72
CA GLU A 101 24.67 -4.59 -25.87
C GLU A 101 25.83 -4.40 -24.86
N ALA A 102 26.62 -5.48 -24.78
CA ALA A 102 27.98 -5.64 -24.27
C ALA A 102 28.17 -6.09 -22.81
N GLU A 103 28.55 -7.36 -22.70
CA GLU A 103 29.25 -7.99 -21.58
C GLU A 103 30.42 -7.14 -21.07
N VAL A 104 30.62 -7.10 -19.74
CA VAL A 104 31.91 -7.45 -19.09
C VAL A 104 31.62 -7.91 -17.64
N THR A 105 32.06 -9.12 -17.34
CA THR A 105 32.11 -9.76 -16.02
C THR A 105 32.84 -8.92 -14.98
N SER A 106 32.22 -8.61 -13.83
CA SER A 106 32.97 -8.39 -12.58
C SER A 106 32.10 -8.59 -11.33
N LYS A 107 32.65 -9.38 -10.39
CA LYS A 107 32.09 -9.71 -9.07
C LYS A 107 31.73 -8.43 -8.31
N PHE A 108 30.47 -8.30 -7.86
CA PHE A 108 30.08 -7.24 -6.94
C PHE A 108 29.66 -7.79 -5.58
N HIS A 109 30.46 -7.40 -4.59
CA HIS A 109 30.22 -7.52 -3.16
C HIS A 109 28.91 -6.80 -2.79
N PHE A 110 28.00 -7.50 -2.11
CA PHE A 110 26.70 -6.98 -1.70
C PHE A 110 26.87 -6.07 -0.48
N ASP A 111 26.87 -4.76 -0.70
CA ASP A 111 26.83 -3.78 0.38
C ASP A 111 25.37 -3.59 0.86
N GLN A 112 25.11 -4.07 2.08
CA GLN A 112 23.80 -4.07 2.72
C GLN A 112 23.27 -2.68 3.09
N SER A 113 24.05 -1.60 2.92
CA SER A 113 23.64 -0.25 3.34
C SER A 113 22.66 0.47 2.39
N LYS A 114 22.38 -0.09 1.21
CA LYS A 114 21.65 0.62 0.13
C LYS A 114 20.17 0.22 -0.06
N VAL A 115 19.51 -0.36 0.94
CA VAL A 115 18.07 -0.72 0.84
C VAL A 115 17.20 0.24 1.65
N LYS A 116 17.22 1.53 1.31
CA LYS A 116 16.14 2.46 1.69
C LYS A 116 15.12 2.46 0.55
N SER A 117 14.16 1.54 0.60
CA SER A 117 13.04 1.56 -0.33
C SER A 117 12.07 2.68 0.05
N GLU A 118 12.28 3.87 -0.51
CA GLU A 118 11.27 4.92 -0.51
C GLU A 118 10.15 4.47 -1.46
N ILE A 119 9.06 3.93 -0.92
CA ILE A 119 7.90 3.55 -1.73
C ILE A 119 7.03 4.79 -1.85
N ARG A 120 7.22 5.55 -2.94
CA ARG A 120 6.30 6.64 -3.30
C ARG A 120 5.02 6.04 -3.86
N LEU A 121 4.00 5.93 -3.02
CA LEU A 121 2.70 5.45 -3.43
C LEU A 121 1.84 6.64 -3.84
N LYS A 122 1.72 6.85 -5.15
CA LYS A 122 0.67 7.69 -5.71
C LYS A 122 -0.63 6.88 -5.70
N GLY A 123 -1.33 6.89 -4.57
CA GLY A 123 -2.68 6.35 -4.50
C GLY A 123 -3.67 7.33 -5.11
N VAL A 124 -3.86 7.34 -6.42
CA VAL A 124 -4.93 8.13 -7.04
C VAL A 124 -6.24 7.40 -6.82
N LEU A 125 -6.98 7.80 -5.79
CA LEU A 125 -8.35 7.35 -5.56
C LEU A 125 -9.29 8.36 -6.22
N TRP A 126 -9.87 7.99 -7.36
CA TRP A 126 -10.99 8.74 -7.94
C TRP A 126 -12.24 8.38 -7.14
N LEU A 127 -12.74 9.33 -6.34
CA LEU A 127 -14.02 9.24 -5.62
C LEU A 127 -15.13 9.90 -6.44
#